data_AF-A0A958RCV9-F1
#
_entry.id   AF-A0A958RCV9-F1
#
_cell.length_a   1.000
_cell.length_b   1.000
_cell.length_c   1.000
_cell.angle_alpha   90.00
_cell.angle_beta   90.00
_cell.angle_gamma   90.00
#
_symmetry.space_group_name_H-M   'P 1'
#
loop_
_entity.id
_entity.type
_entity.pdbx_description
1 polymer ?
#
loop_
_entity_poly.entity_id
_entity_poly.type
_entity_poly.pdbx_seq_one_letter_code
_entity_poly.pdbx_strand_id
1 'polypeptide(L)'
;MKIGVIRERKDPPDQRVPLTPEQCARVQSIPGVEVLVEPSPIRSFTDEEYADRGVILQEDLSECDVLLGVKEVPVSMLKPEKTYFFFSHTIKKQEHNRKLLQAILKNKIRLVDYEVITNAKGKRLIAFGRFAGMVGAHNGVMTYGLRTRTFHLPRMQEFMDYEHVRSYYRDHLHLPPLR
;
A
#
# COMPACT_ATOMS: atom_id res chain seq x y z
N MET A 1 -6.80 13.98 -17.28
CA MET A 1 -6.36 12.62 -16.92
C MET A 1 -7.01 12.26 -15.61
N LYS A 2 -7.68 11.11 -15.54
CA LYS A 2 -8.33 10.62 -14.32
C LYS A 2 -7.54 9.46 -13.73
N ILE A 3 -7.19 9.56 -12.45
CA ILE A 3 -6.45 8.55 -11.70
C ILE A 3 -7.39 7.95 -10.66
N GLY A 4 -7.54 6.63 -10.69
CA GLY A 4 -8.31 5.88 -9.71
C GLY A 4 -7.39 5.20 -8.70
N VAL A 5 -7.65 5.35 -7.41
CA VAL A 5 -7.05 4.51 -6.35
C VAL A 5 -8.03 3.38 -6.06
N ILE A 6 -7.66 2.15 -6.42
CA ILE A 6 -8.54 0.98 -6.28
C ILE A 6 -8.47 0.41 -4.86
N ARG A 7 -9.56 -0.21 -4.40
CA ARG A 7 -9.52 -1.00 -3.16
C ARG A 7 -8.67 -2.26 -3.33
N GLU A 8 -7.91 -2.60 -2.31
CA GLU A 8 -7.18 -3.86 -2.28
C GLU A 8 -8.15 -5.04 -2.20
N ARG A 9 -7.86 -6.10 -2.95
CA ARG A 9 -8.70 -7.30 -3.10
C ARG A 9 -7.94 -8.59 -2.82
N LYS A 10 -6.69 -8.46 -2.38
CA LYS A 10 -5.85 -9.60 -2.03
C LYS A 10 -6.35 -10.22 -0.72
N ASP A 11 -6.24 -11.54 -0.62
CA ASP A 11 -6.44 -12.31 0.60
C ASP A 11 -5.09 -12.94 1.02
N PRO A 12 -4.57 -12.72 2.25
CA PRO A 12 -5.12 -11.85 3.28
C PRO A 12 -5.16 -10.37 2.88
N PRO A 13 -6.10 -9.58 3.45
CA PRO A 13 -6.26 -8.16 3.14
C PRO A 13 -4.97 -7.36 3.28
N ASP A 14 -4.63 -6.58 2.25
CA ASP A 14 -3.57 -5.57 2.32
C ASP A 14 -4.22 -4.23 2.69
N GLN A 15 -3.89 -3.71 3.87
CA GLN A 15 -4.49 -2.48 4.37
C GLN A 15 -3.79 -1.21 3.84
N ARG A 16 -2.67 -1.37 3.12
CA ARG A 16 -1.92 -0.23 2.58
C ARG A 16 -2.63 0.36 1.37
N VAL A 17 -2.31 1.61 1.10
CA VAL A 17 -2.80 2.35 -0.06
C VAL A 17 -1.63 2.86 -0.90
N PRO A 18 -1.78 3.01 -2.22
CA PRO A 18 -0.73 3.58 -3.07
C PRO A 18 -0.59 5.09 -2.88
N LEU A 19 -1.68 5.78 -2.48
CA LEU A 19 -1.71 7.21 -2.17
C LEU A 19 -2.55 7.44 -0.90
N THR A 20 -1.98 8.18 0.05
CA THR A 20 -2.67 8.71 1.24
C THR A 20 -3.66 9.82 0.87
N PRO A 21 -4.63 10.16 1.73
CA PRO A 21 -5.53 11.29 1.52
C PRO A 21 -4.80 12.60 1.14
N GLU A 22 -3.73 12.95 1.86
CA GLU A 22 -2.92 14.14 1.58
C GLU A 22 -2.22 14.07 0.22
N GLN A 23 -1.74 12.88 -0.16
CA GLN A 23 -1.11 12.69 -1.48
C GLN A 23 -2.14 12.79 -2.61
N CYS A 24 -3.37 12.29 -2.42
CA CYS A 24 -4.45 12.45 -3.39
C CYS A 24 -4.78 13.95 -3.60
N ALA A 25 -4.96 14.72 -2.52
CA ALA A 25 -5.18 16.16 -2.62
C ALA A 25 -4.01 16.88 -3.31
N ARG A 26 -2.76 16.50 -3.01
CA ARG A 26 -1.58 17.04 -3.69
C ARG A 26 -1.58 16.71 -5.19
N VAL A 27 -1.95 15.50 -5.58
CA VAL A 27 -2.03 15.10 -6.99
C VAL A 27 -3.15 15.84 -7.71
N GLN A 28 -4.31 16.02 -7.07
CA GLN A 28 -5.43 16.82 -7.62
C GLN A 28 -5.07 18.29 -7.86
N SER A 29 -4.07 18.83 -7.16
CA SER A 29 -3.60 20.21 -7.40
C SER A 29 -2.88 20.39 -8.75
N ILE A 30 -2.54 19.30 -9.43
CA ILE A 30 -1.92 19.34 -10.76
C ILE A 30 -3.00 19.64 -11.82
N PRO A 31 -2.84 20.71 -12.63
CA PRO A 31 -3.84 21.08 -13.62
C PRO A 31 -4.19 19.94 -14.59
N GLY A 32 -5.49 19.67 -14.75
CA GLY A 32 -6.01 18.62 -15.63
C GLY A 32 -5.89 17.20 -15.09
N VAL A 33 -5.55 17.03 -13.81
CA VAL A 33 -5.55 15.74 -13.10
C VAL A 33 -6.69 15.68 -12.11
N GLU A 34 -7.46 14.60 -12.16
CA GLU A 34 -8.52 14.28 -11.22
C GLU A 34 -8.18 12.96 -10.53
N VAL A 35 -8.45 12.86 -9.23
CA VAL A 35 -8.25 11.64 -8.45
C VAL A 35 -9.59 11.17 -7.91
N LEU A 36 -9.92 9.93 -8.21
CA LEU A 36 -11.08 9.22 -7.68
C LEU A 36 -10.57 8.07 -6.79
N VAL A 37 -11.24 7.83 -5.67
CA VAL A 37 -10.85 6.78 -4.73
C VAL A 37 -12.01 5.81 -4.57
N GLU A 38 -11.75 4.52 -4.78
CA GLU A 38 -12.73 3.47 -4.49
C GLU A 38 -12.92 3.38 -2.96
N PRO A 39 -14.16 3.40 -2.42
CA PRO A 39 -14.44 3.14 -1.01
C PRO A 39 -13.77 1.84 -0.53
N SER A 40 -13.32 1.74 0.72
CA SER A 40 -12.72 0.49 1.20
C SER A 40 -12.82 0.33 2.72
N PRO A 41 -13.42 -0.78 3.21
CA PRO A 41 -13.58 -1.01 4.64
C PRO A 41 -12.33 -1.56 5.34
N ILE A 42 -11.25 -1.84 4.60
CA ILE A 42 -10.06 -2.55 5.12
C ILE A 42 -8.78 -1.71 5.12
N ARG A 43 -8.74 -0.59 4.39
CA ARG A 43 -7.53 0.22 4.29
C ARG A 43 -7.26 0.97 5.60
N SER A 44 -6.00 1.35 5.81
CA SER A 44 -5.56 2.06 7.02
C SER A 44 -6.06 3.51 7.12
N PHE A 45 -6.61 4.08 6.04
CA PHE A 45 -7.17 5.43 5.99
C PHE A 45 -8.66 5.34 5.69
N THR A 46 -9.51 5.99 6.48
CA THR A 46 -10.96 5.89 6.30
C THR A 46 -11.43 6.63 5.04
N ASP A 47 -12.63 6.29 4.60
CA ASP A 47 -13.27 6.97 3.47
C ASP A 47 -13.47 8.47 3.77
N GLU A 48 -13.83 8.81 5.00
CA GLU A 48 -14.00 10.17 5.49
C GLU A 48 -12.69 10.97 5.40
N GLU A 49 -11.53 10.37 5.72
CA GLU A 49 -10.24 11.05 5.59
C GLU A 49 -9.95 11.49 4.15
N TYR A 50 -10.38 10.71 3.14
CA TYR A 50 -10.29 11.13 1.74
C TYR A 50 -11.30 12.24 1.41
N ALA A 51 -12.55 12.10 1.86
CA ALA A 51 -13.61 13.08 1.61
C ALA A 51 -13.26 14.46 2.22
N ASP A 52 -12.71 14.49 3.44
CA ASP A 52 -12.27 15.70 4.13
C ASP A 52 -11.14 16.43 3.40
N ARG A 53 -10.41 15.71 2.54
CA ARG A 53 -9.37 16.27 1.65
C ARG A 53 -9.91 16.67 0.28
N GLY A 54 -11.22 16.63 0.07
CA GLY A 54 -11.88 16.96 -1.19
C GLY A 54 -11.63 15.92 -2.29
N VAL A 55 -11.33 14.68 -1.91
CA VAL A 55 -11.14 13.57 -2.85
C VAL A 55 -12.49 12.89 -3.06
N ILE A 56 -12.86 12.68 -4.32
CA ILE A 56 -14.15 12.06 -4.66
C ILE A 56 -14.06 10.56 -4.45
N LEU A 57 -14.97 10.04 -3.62
CA LEU A 57 -15.17 8.60 -3.44
C LEU A 57 -16.13 8.07 -4.49
N GLN A 58 -15.74 7.01 -5.21
CA GLN A 58 -16.54 6.43 -6.27
C GLN A 58 -16.31 4.92 -6.41
N GLU A 59 -17.38 4.14 -6.38
CA GLU A 59 -17.33 2.68 -6.49
C GLU A 59 -16.81 2.22 -7.85
N ASP A 60 -17.37 2.76 -8.94
CA ASP A 60 -16.96 2.39 -10.29
C ASP A 60 -15.92 3.34 -10.87
N LEU A 61 -14.66 2.90 -10.92
CA LEU A 61 -13.55 3.66 -11.49
C LEU A 61 -13.38 3.45 -13.01
N SER A 62 -14.42 3.01 -13.73
CA SER A 62 -14.35 2.76 -15.19
C SER A 62 -13.95 4.00 -16.01
N GLU A 63 -14.24 5.20 -15.54
CA GLU A 63 -13.86 6.45 -16.21
C GLU A 63 -12.38 6.83 -16.02
N CYS A 64 -11.66 6.17 -15.11
CA CYS A 64 -10.25 6.47 -14.87
C CYS A 64 -9.37 5.98 -16.03
N ASP A 65 -8.35 6.77 -16.38
CA ASP A 65 -7.32 6.41 -17.37
C ASP A 65 -6.26 5.48 -16.75
N VAL A 66 -5.95 5.76 -15.48
CA VAL A 66 -4.91 5.09 -14.69
C VAL A 66 -5.52 4.56 -13.41
N LEU A 67 -5.20 3.31 -13.06
CA LEU A 67 -5.67 2.64 -11.85
C LEU A 67 -4.46 2.24 -10.99
N LEU A 68 -4.42 2.71 -9.75
CA LEU A 68 -3.35 2.49 -8.80
C LEU A 68 -3.82 1.54 -7.70
N GLY A 69 -3.11 0.44 -7.52
CA GLY A 69 -3.24 -0.46 -6.36
C GLY A 69 -1.86 -0.81 -5.81
N VAL A 70 -1.79 -1.37 -4.61
CA VAL A 70 -0.57 -1.91 -4.00
C VAL A 70 -0.29 -3.31 -4.56
N LYS A 71 -1.25 -4.22 -4.51
CA LYS A 71 -1.09 -5.62 -4.92
C LYS A 71 -1.80 -5.96 -6.22
N GLU A 72 -1.57 -7.18 -6.69
CA GLU A 72 -2.23 -7.76 -7.84
C GLU A 72 -3.77 -7.66 -7.77
N VAL A 73 -4.39 -7.31 -8.91
CA VAL A 73 -5.85 -7.27 -9.06
C VAL A 73 -6.36 -8.64 -9.55
N PRO A 74 -7.43 -9.20 -8.97
CA PRO A 74 -8.04 -10.43 -9.49
C PRO A 74 -8.40 -10.29 -10.96
N VAL A 75 -8.15 -11.34 -11.75
CA VAL A 75 -8.36 -11.34 -13.21
C VAL A 75 -9.79 -10.94 -13.60
N SER A 76 -10.78 -11.38 -12.83
CA SER A 76 -12.20 -11.07 -13.06
C SER A 76 -12.56 -9.59 -12.85
N MET A 77 -11.69 -8.81 -12.21
CA MET A 77 -11.92 -7.40 -11.87
C MET A 77 -11.06 -6.45 -12.71
N LEU A 78 -10.22 -6.99 -13.60
CA LEU A 78 -9.44 -6.17 -14.52
C LEU A 78 -10.35 -5.50 -15.55
N LYS A 79 -10.29 -4.17 -15.59
CA LYS A 79 -10.91 -3.36 -16.64
C LYS A 79 -10.01 -3.29 -17.88
N PRO A 80 -10.52 -3.60 -19.09
CA PRO A 80 -9.72 -3.61 -20.31
C PRO A 80 -9.28 -2.21 -20.75
N GLU A 81 -8.21 -2.16 -21.54
CA GLU A 81 -7.69 -0.94 -22.19
C GLU A 81 -7.34 0.20 -21.20
N LYS A 82 -7.04 -0.13 -19.94
CA LYS A 82 -6.58 0.80 -18.90
C LYS A 82 -5.07 0.73 -18.67
N THR A 83 -4.53 1.74 -17.99
CA THR A 83 -3.18 1.67 -17.41
C THR A 83 -3.29 1.28 -15.94
N TYR A 84 -2.53 0.27 -15.51
CA TYR A 84 -2.48 -0.16 -14.11
C TYR A 84 -1.09 0.02 -13.52
N PHE A 85 -1.04 0.40 -12.24
CA PHE A 85 0.16 0.39 -11.43
C PHE A 85 -0.07 -0.47 -10.18
N PHE A 86 0.75 -1.51 -10.00
CA PHE A 86 0.79 -2.33 -8.79
C PHE A 86 2.02 -3.26 -8.81
N PHE A 87 2.31 -3.91 -7.68
CA PHE A 87 3.27 -5.01 -7.63
C PHE A 87 2.66 -6.26 -8.27
N SER A 88 2.94 -6.48 -9.56
CA SER A 88 2.28 -7.57 -10.30
C SER A 88 2.83 -8.95 -9.97
N HIS A 89 4.07 -8.99 -9.47
CA HIS A 89 4.81 -10.23 -9.25
C HIS A 89 4.80 -11.14 -10.51
N THR A 90 5.00 -10.57 -11.70
CA THR A 90 5.05 -11.33 -12.96
C THR A 90 6.47 -11.40 -13.56
N ILE A 91 7.32 -10.41 -13.29
CA ILE A 91 8.64 -10.25 -13.94
C ILE A 91 9.64 -11.38 -13.61
N LYS A 92 9.48 -12.04 -12.46
CA LYS A 92 10.33 -13.16 -12.02
C LYS A 92 9.71 -14.53 -12.37
N LYS A 93 8.78 -14.56 -13.34
CA LYS A 93 8.09 -15.78 -13.82
C LYS A 93 7.35 -16.54 -12.72
N GLN A 94 6.76 -15.82 -11.76
CA GLN A 94 6.00 -16.47 -10.69
C GLN A 94 4.75 -17.15 -11.25
N GLU A 95 4.65 -18.46 -11.04
CA GLU A 95 3.63 -19.30 -11.67
C GLU A 95 2.19 -18.88 -11.33
N HIS A 96 1.92 -18.54 -10.08
CA HIS A 96 0.60 -18.13 -9.61
C HIS A 96 0.04 -16.92 -10.38
N ASN A 97 0.89 -15.99 -10.83
CA ASN A 97 0.48 -14.79 -11.56
C ASN A 97 0.64 -14.90 -13.09
N ARG A 98 0.88 -16.10 -13.63
CA ARG A 98 0.87 -16.34 -15.08
C ARG A 98 -0.48 -15.97 -15.72
N LYS A 99 -1.59 -16.36 -15.08
CA LYS A 99 -2.96 -16.05 -15.56
C LYS A 99 -3.22 -14.55 -15.56
N LEU A 100 -2.70 -13.83 -14.56
CA LEU A 100 -2.79 -12.38 -14.49
C LEU A 100 -2.11 -11.72 -15.69
N LEU A 101 -0.85 -12.11 -15.99
CA LEU A 101 -0.12 -11.55 -17.13
C LEU A 101 -0.84 -11.84 -18.47
N GLN A 102 -1.36 -13.05 -18.66
CA GLN A 102 -2.15 -13.40 -19.84
C GLN A 102 -3.40 -12.53 -19.98
N ALA A 103 -4.11 -12.29 -18.88
CA ALA A 103 -5.28 -11.42 -18.86
C ALA A 103 -4.92 -9.96 -19.18
N ILE A 104 -3.82 -9.44 -18.64
CA ILE A 104 -3.30 -8.10 -18.93
C ILE A 104 -3.05 -7.93 -20.43
N LEU A 105 -2.38 -8.90 -21.06
CA LEU A 105 -2.13 -8.87 -22.51
C LEU A 105 -3.42 -8.97 -23.32
N LYS A 106 -4.30 -9.93 -22.98
CA LYS A 106 -5.58 -10.13 -23.66
C LYS A 106 -6.46 -8.89 -23.63
N ASN A 107 -6.50 -8.22 -22.48
CA ASN A 107 -7.32 -7.03 -22.25
C ASN A 107 -6.64 -5.73 -22.69
N LYS A 108 -5.48 -5.81 -23.37
CA LYS A 108 -4.67 -4.65 -23.81
C LYS A 108 -4.39 -3.65 -22.68
N ILE A 109 -4.15 -4.16 -21.48
CA ILE A 109 -3.84 -3.35 -20.32
C ILE A 109 -2.36 -2.95 -20.38
N ARG A 110 -2.08 -1.65 -20.16
CA ARG A 110 -0.72 -1.18 -19.93
C ARG A 110 -0.38 -1.36 -18.46
N LEU A 111 0.43 -2.37 -18.14
CA LEU A 111 0.91 -2.60 -16.78
C LEU A 111 2.22 -1.83 -16.53
N VAL A 112 2.24 -1.03 -15.46
CA VAL A 112 3.44 -0.38 -14.92
C VAL A 112 3.75 -1.01 -13.56
N ASP A 113 4.69 -1.95 -13.54
CA ASP A 113 5.03 -2.67 -12.31
C ASP A 113 5.93 -1.81 -11.39
N TYR A 114 5.48 -1.54 -10.18
CA TYR A 114 6.24 -0.79 -9.18
C TYR A 114 7.61 -1.40 -8.86
N GLU A 115 7.77 -2.73 -9.01
CA GLU A 115 9.02 -3.44 -8.69
C GLU A 115 10.19 -2.97 -9.56
N VAL A 116 9.92 -2.49 -10.78
CA VAL A 116 10.95 -2.13 -11.78
C VAL A 116 11.08 -0.61 -12.01
N ILE A 117 10.34 0.22 -11.27
CA ILE A 117 10.49 1.68 -11.35
C ILE A 117 11.79 2.11 -10.66
N THR A 118 12.72 2.64 -11.44
CA THR A 118 14.05 3.09 -11.00
C THR A 118 14.32 4.54 -11.39
N ASN A 119 15.27 5.17 -10.70
CA ASN A 119 15.81 6.45 -11.12
C ASN A 119 16.87 6.28 -12.22
N ALA A 120 17.43 7.39 -12.72
CA ALA A 120 18.47 7.37 -13.75
C ALA A 120 19.76 6.59 -13.37
N LYS A 121 19.97 6.28 -12.09
CA LYS A 121 21.10 5.48 -11.59
C LYS A 121 20.72 4.01 -11.34
N GLY A 122 19.54 3.57 -11.76
CA GLY A 122 19.04 2.21 -11.56
C GLY A 122 18.57 1.90 -10.13
N LYS A 123 18.53 2.89 -9.23
CA LYS A 123 18.03 2.69 -7.87
C LYS A 123 16.49 2.66 -7.88
N ARG A 124 15.92 1.58 -7.36
CA ARG A 124 14.46 1.41 -7.22
C ARG A 124 13.86 2.53 -6.38
N LEU A 125 12.78 3.13 -6.89
CA LEU A 125 12.10 4.26 -6.26
C LEU A 125 11.02 3.82 -5.25
N ILE A 126 10.30 2.73 -5.53
CA ILE A 126 9.16 2.29 -4.73
C ILE A 126 9.50 0.99 -4.01
N ALA A 127 9.82 1.07 -2.72
CA ALA A 127 10.12 -0.07 -1.88
C ALA A 127 9.72 0.18 -0.41
N PHE A 128 9.45 -0.90 0.33
CA PHE A 128 9.00 -0.84 1.73
C PHE A 128 10.10 -1.18 2.74
N GLY A 129 11.37 -1.26 2.32
CA GLY A 129 12.47 -1.83 3.10
C GLY A 129 12.70 -1.15 4.46
N ARG A 130 12.58 0.18 4.54
CA ARG A 130 12.76 0.93 5.79
C ARG A 130 11.75 0.50 6.86
N PHE A 131 10.46 0.53 6.53
CA PHE A 131 9.42 0.13 7.47
C PHE A 131 9.43 -1.38 7.73
N ALA A 132 9.76 -2.21 6.74
CA ALA A 132 9.95 -3.65 6.97
C ALA A 132 11.03 -3.92 8.03
N GLY A 133 12.17 -3.21 7.97
CA GLY A 133 13.22 -3.32 8.98
C GLY A 133 12.78 -2.83 10.36
N MET A 134 12.10 -1.68 10.44
CA MET A 134 11.62 -1.14 11.72
C MET A 134 10.57 -2.04 12.39
N VAL A 135 9.60 -2.53 11.62
CA VAL A 135 8.57 -3.46 12.13
C VAL A 135 9.19 -4.82 12.49
N GLY A 136 10.16 -5.30 11.70
CA GLY A 136 10.92 -6.51 12.03
C GLY A 136 11.69 -6.40 13.35
N ALA A 137 12.39 -5.29 13.56
CA ALA A 137 13.10 -5.02 14.81
C ALA A 137 12.14 -4.94 16.00
N HIS A 138 11.03 -4.20 15.87
CA HIS A 138 9.98 -4.14 16.88
C HIS A 138 9.45 -5.53 17.23
N ASN A 139 9.11 -6.34 16.22
CA ASN A 139 8.60 -7.70 16.45
C ASN A 139 9.64 -8.57 17.16
N GLY A 140 10.93 -8.43 16.84
CA GLY A 140 12.00 -9.14 17.54
C GLY A 140 12.07 -8.78 19.03
N VAL A 141 12.00 -7.49 19.37
CA VAL A 141 11.98 -7.01 20.76
C VAL A 141 10.71 -7.48 21.48
N MET A 142 9.54 -7.37 20.82
CA MET A 142 8.27 -7.85 21.34
C MET A 142 8.33 -9.36 21.66
N THR A 143 8.84 -10.19 20.73
CA THR A 143 9.00 -11.63 20.94
C THR A 143 9.95 -11.93 22.09
N TYR A 144 11.03 -11.16 22.25
CA TYR A 144 11.93 -11.31 23.40
C TYR A 144 11.20 -11.04 24.72
N GLY A 145 10.41 -9.97 24.80
CA GLY A 145 9.58 -9.65 25.97
C GLY A 145 8.58 -10.78 26.28
N LEU A 146 7.87 -11.28 25.26
CA LEU A 146 6.93 -12.40 25.41
C LEU A 146 7.60 -13.69 25.89
N ARG A 147 8.77 -14.02 25.34
CA ARG A 147 9.52 -15.24 25.70
C ARG A 147 10.06 -15.18 27.12
N THR A 148 10.64 -14.05 27.50
CA THR A 148 11.29 -13.87 28.81
C THR A 148 10.33 -13.44 29.91
N ARG A 149 9.12 -12.96 29.55
CA ARG A 149 8.12 -12.38 30.44
C ARG A 149 8.65 -11.20 31.27
N THR A 150 9.62 -10.48 30.74
CA THR A 150 10.29 -9.37 31.45
C THR A 150 9.65 -8.01 31.17
N PHE A 151 9.01 -7.85 30.02
CA PHE A 151 8.23 -6.67 29.66
C PHE A 151 7.18 -7.05 28.59
N HIS A 152 6.21 -6.15 28.40
CA HIS A 152 5.21 -6.24 27.34
C HIS A 152 5.44 -5.12 26.33
N LEU A 153 5.27 -5.43 25.05
CA LEU A 153 5.31 -4.47 23.96
C LEU A 153 4.07 -4.75 23.08
N PRO A 154 3.14 -3.79 22.90
CA PRO A 154 1.98 -3.95 22.03
C PRO A 154 2.38 -4.20 20.58
N ARG A 155 1.50 -4.79 19.77
CA ARG A 155 1.81 -5.01 18.35
C ARG A 155 1.88 -3.68 17.62
N MET A 156 2.75 -3.60 16.61
CA MET A 156 2.90 -2.39 15.78
C MET A 156 1.57 -1.84 15.23
N GLN A 157 0.65 -2.73 14.83
CA GLN A 157 -0.65 -2.35 14.27
C GLN A 157 -1.61 -1.70 15.26
N GLU A 158 -1.32 -1.78 16.57
CA GLU A 158 -2.13 -1.14 17.62
C GLU A 158 -1.78 0.34 17.79
N PHE A 159 -0.67 0.79 17.19
CA PHE A 159 -0.30 2.19 17.17
C PHE A 159 -0.90 2.89 15.94
N MET A 160 -1.48 4.07 16.18
CA MET A 160 -2.06 4.94 15.14
C MET A 160 -1.05 5.28 14.03
N ASP A 161 0.15 5.75 14.41
CA ASP A 161 1.17 6.19 13.46
C ASP A 161 2.59 5.99 14.00
N TYR A 162 3.57 6.37 13.18
CA TYR A 162 4.99 6.24 13.53
C TYR A 162 5.42 7.16 14.69
N GLU A 163 4.79 8.33 14.84
CA GLU A 163 5.10 9.25 15.95
C GLU A 163 4.61 8.66 17.28
N HIS A 164 3.40 8.10 17.30
CA HIS A 164 2.85 7.39 18.45
C HIS A 164 3.76 6.23 18.90
N VAL A 165 4.26 5.41 17.95
CA VAL A 165 5.24 4.36 18.24
C VAL A 165 6.49 4.93 18.91
N ARG A 166 7.03 6.03 18.39
CA ARG A 166 8.26 6.65 18.93
C ARG A 166 8.05 7.24 20.32
N SER A 167 6.91 7.85 20.58
CA SER A 167 6.56 8.36 21.91
C SER A 167 6.40 7.20 22.89
N TYR A 168 5.71 6.12 22.49
CA TYR A 168 5.59 4.92 23.33
C TYR A 168 6.95 4.32 23.71
N TYR A 169 7.89 4.21 22.75
CA TYR A 169 9.23 3.71 23.05
C TYR A 169 9.99 4.58 24.04
N ARG A 170 9.78 5.89 24.01
CA ARG A 170 10.46 6.84 24.88
C ARG A 170 9.89 6.82 26.29
N ASP A 171 8.57 6.78 26.37
CA ASP A 171 7.84 7.11 27.60
C ASP A 171 7.38 5.85 28.35
N HIS A 172 7.29 4.70 27.68
CA HIS A 172 6.71 3.47 28.24
C HIS A 172 7.58 2.22 28.09
N LEU A 173 8.48 2.17 27.10
CA LEU A 173 9.32 0.99 26.89
C LEU A 173 10.58 1.04 27.76
N HIS A 174 10.53 0.35 28.89
CA HIS A 174 11.70 0.12 29.75
C HIS A 174 12.21 -1.29 29.56
N LEU A 175 13.36 -1.40 28.89
CA LEU A 175 14.00 -2.69 28.66
C LEU A 175 14.81 -3.12 29.91
N PRO A 176 14.71 -4.38 30.33
CA PRO A 176 15.60 -4.92 31.37
C PRO A 176 17.04 -4.96 30.84
N PRO A 177 18.05 -5.11 31.73
CA PRO A 177 19.41 -5.41 31.30
C PRO A 177 19.42 -6.62 30.38
N LEU A 178 19.81 -6.41 29.12
CA LEU A 178 19.95 -7.47 28.14
C LEU A 178 21.23 -8.25 28.48
N ARG A 179 21.09 -9.55 28.73
CA ARG A 179 22.22 -10.47 28.94
C ARG A 179 22.72 -11.04 27.63
#